data_AF-A0A564W7R8-F1
#
_entry.id   AF-A0A564W7R8-F1
#
_cell.length_a   1.000
_cell.length_b   1.000
_cell.length_c   1.000
_cell.angle_alpha   90.00
_cell.angle_beta   90.00
_cell.angle_gamma   90.00
#
_symmetry.space_group_name_H-M   'P 1'
#
loop_
_entity.id
_entity.type
_entity.pdbx_description
1 polymer ?
#
loop_
_entity_poly.entity_id
_entity_poly.type
_entity_poly.pdbx_seq_one_letter_code
_entity_poly.pdbx_strand_id
1 'polypeptide(L)'
;MKNEFEKKLLPFHIIEAATMGDVEAINVVLKHYESYIKRLSTRKLYDEFGQLHYCVDETLRRRLETKLITKILKFKPVPYGTDQSEESSN
;
A
#
# COMPACT_ATOMS: atom_id res chain seq x y z
N MET A 1 18.58 18.02 -8.55
CA MET A 1 18.48 16.57 -8.33
C MET A 1 17.03 16.24 -8.01
N LYS A 2 16.30 15.55 -8.88
CA LYS A 2 14.98 15.01 -8.51
C LYS A 2 15.21 13.94 -7.44
N ASN A 3 14.52 14.04 -6.32
CA ASN A 3 14.72 13.20 -5.15
C ASN A 3 14.48 11.73 -5.55
N GLU A 4 15.39 10.80 -5.27
CA GLU A 4 15.18 9.35 -5.53
C GLU A 4 13.91 8.81 -4.86
N PHE A 5 13.44 9.50 -3.81
CA PHE A 5 12.18 9.26 -3.13
C PHE A 5 10.94 9.55 -4.00
N GLU A 6 10.98 10.58 -4.87
CA GLU A 6 9.86 10.90 -5.77
C GLU A 6 9.63 9.80 -6.79
N LYS A 7 10.67 9.06 -7.20
CA LYS A 7 10.53 7.89 -8.09
C LYS A 7 9.82 6.71 -7.44
N LYS A 8 9.65 6.71 -6.11
CA LYS A 8 8.98 5.64 -5.38
C LYS A 8 7.57 6.00 -4.93
N LEU A 9 7.11 7.24 -5.05
CA LEU A 9 5.75 7.57 -4.62
C LEU A 9 4.73 7.23 -5.70
N LEU A 10 3.57 6.73 -5.27
CA LEU A 10 2.44 6.55 -6.17
C LEU A 10 1.90 7.93 -6.58
N PRO A 11 1.62 8.17 -7.87
CA PRO A 11 0.98 9.40 -8.30
C PRO A 11 -0.39 9.59 -7.63
N PHE A 12 -0.73 10.83 -7.29
CA PHE A 12 -2.00 11.15 -6.62
C PHE A 12 -3.22 10.60 -7.38
N HIS A 13 -3.27 10.80 -8.70
CA HIS A 13 -4.38 10.34 -9.53
C HIS A 13 -4.59 8.81 -9.47
N ILE A 14 -3.52 8.04 -9.26
CA ILE A 14 -3.63 6.58 -9.07
C ILE A 14 -4.26 6.27 -7.71
N ILE A 15 -3.84 6.97 -6.65
CA ILE A 15 -4.40 6.78 -5.31
C ILE A 15 -5.89 7.16 -5.31
N GLU A 16 -6.24 8.30 -5.92
CA GLU A 16 -7.62 8.76 -6.07
C GLU A 16 -8.47 7.77 -6.87
N ALA A 17 -8.02 7.34 -8.05
CA ALA A 17 -8.72 6.32 -8.83
C ALA A 17 -8.93 5.02 -8.04
N ALA A 18 -7.92 4.57 -7.30
CA ALA A 18 -8.02 3.38 -6.46
C ALA A 18 -9.06 3.56 -5.33
N THR A 19 -9.17 4.76 -4.74
CA THR A 19 -10.21 5.05 -3.73
C THR A 19 -11.63 5.06 -4.31
N MET A 20 -11.76 5.35 -5.61
CA MET A 20 -13.03 5.26 -6.35
C MET A 20 -13.38 3.84 -6.81
N GLY A 21 -12.54 2.85 -6.51
CA GLY A 21 -12.78 1.44 -6.86
C GLY A 21 -12.25 1.01 -8.23
N ASP A 22 -11.39 1.81 -8.87
CA ASP A 22 -10.71 1.39 -10.11
C ASP A 22 -9.78 0.20 -9.82
N VAL A 23 -10.08 -0.93 -10.46
CA VAL A 23 -9.39 -2.21 -10.26
C VAL A 23 -7.93 -2.13 -10.71
N GLU A 24 -7.64 -1.46 -11.83
CA GLU A 24 -6.28 -1.31 -12.34
C GLU A 24 -5.46 -0.43 -11.39
N ALA A 25 -6.04 0.67 -10.93
CA ALA A 25 -5.39 1.55 -9.95
C ALA A 25 -5.11 0.81 -8.63
N ILE A 26 -6.06 0.02 -8.12
CA ILE A 26 -5.88 -0.82 -6.92
C ILE A 26 -4.71 -1.81 -7.12
N ASN A 27 -4.64 -2.46 -8.30
CA ASN A 27 -3.55 -3.38 -8.62
C ASN A 27 -2.19 -2.66 -8.66
N VAL A 28 -2.12 -1.45 -9.19
CA VAL A 28 -0.91 -0.62 -9.14
C VAL A 28 -0.50 -0.32 -7.70
N VAL A 29 -1.45 0.02 -6.81
CA VAL A 29 -1.16 0.24 -5.39
C VAL A 29 -0.67 -1.05 -4.71
N LEU A 30 -1.31 -2.19 -4.97
CA LEU A 30 -0.89 -3.49 -4.44
C LEU A 30 0.53 -3.84 -4.89
N LYS A 31 0.82 -3.66 -6.18
CA LYS A 31 2.14 -3.93 -6.76
C LYS A 31 3.22 -3.06 -6.13
N HIS A 32 2.90 -1.79 -5.86
CA HIS A 32 3.81 -0.87 -5.17
C HIS A 32 4.20 -1.36 -3.77
N TYR A 33 3.25 -1.96 -3.02
CA TYR A 33 3.50 -2.48 -1.66
C TYR A 33 3.90 -3.96 -1.59
N GLU A 34 3.98 -4.67 -2.72
CA GLU A 34 4.22 -6.13 -2.79
C GLU A 34 5.45 -6.57 -1.96
N SER A 35 6.60 -5.95 -2.18
CA SER A 35 7.84 -6.30 -1.47
C SER A 35 7.75 -6.06 0.03
N TYR A 36 7.02 -5.01 0.45
CA TYR A 36 6.82 -4.69 1.86
C TYR A 36 5.90 -5.72 2.52
N ILE A 37 4.79 -6.07 1.86
CA ILE A 37 3.85 -7.10 2.32
C ILE A 37 4.57 -8.44 2.41
N LYS A 38 5.31 -8.85 1.37
CA LYS A 38 6.08 -10.10 1.33
C LYS A 38 6.99 -10.22 2.55
N ARG A 39 7.75 -9.16 2.86
CA ARG A 39 8.64 -9.10 4.03
C ARG A 39 7.88 -9.22 5.35
N LEU A 40 6.73 -8.56 5.50
CA LEU A 40 5.90 -8.66 6.72
C LEU A 40 5.25 -10.05 6.87
N SER A 41 5.02 -10.74 5.76
CA SER A 41 4.49 -12.11 5.75
C SER A 41 5.58 -13.19 5.86
N THR A 42 6.87 -12.86 5.87
CA THR A 42 7.93 -13.88 6.01
C THR A 42 8.03 -14.38 7.44
N ARG A 43 8.05 -15.69 7.62
CA ARG A 43 8.21 -16.38 8.91
C ARG A 43 9.43 -17.29 8.89
N LYS A 44 9.99 -17.49 10.08
CA LYS A 44 11.04 -18.49 10.34
C LYS A 44 10.36 -19.83 10.56
N LEU A 45 10.79 -20.84 9.81
CA LEU A 45 10.33 -22.22 9.92
C LEU A 45 11.57 -23.11 10.10
N TYR A 46 11.44 -24.15 10.92
CA TYR A 46 12.45 -25.19 11.02
C TYR A 46 11.90 -26.42 10.33
N ASP A 47 12.72 -27.08 9.51
CA ASP A 47 12.37 -28.38 8.95
C ASP A 47 12.60 -29.52 9.95
N GLU A 48 12.35 -30.74 9.50
CA GLU A 48 12.47 -31.97 10.31
C GLU A 48 13.91 -32.25 10.79
N PHE A 49 14.91 -31.62 10.16
CA PHE A 49 16.32 -31.72 10.52
C PHE A 49 16.79 -30.53 11.36
N GLY A 50 15.89 -29.61 11.73
CA GLY A 50 16.20 -28.41 12.49
C GLY A 50 16.85 -27.29 11.69
N GLN A 51 16.85 -27.35 10.36
CA GLN A 51 17.39 -26.30 9.50
C GLN A 51 16.42 -25.13 9.39
N LEU A 52 16.93 -23.90 9.52
CA LEU A 52 16.15 -22.67 9.45
C LEU A 52 15.84 -22.27 8.00
N HIS A 53 14.56 -22.09 7.70
CA HIS A 53 14.02 -21.58 6.44
C HIS A 53 13.21 -20.31 6.65
N TYR A 54 13.22 -19.43 5.65
CA TYR A 54 12.41 -18.22 5.61
C TYR A 54 11.36 -18.35 4.52
N CYS A 55 10.12 -18.66 4.91
CA CYS A 55 9.02 -18.82 3.97
C CYS A 55 8.01 -17.69 4.12
N VAL A 56 7.39 -17.33 3.01
CA VAL A 56 6.25 -16.42 3.01
C VAL A 56 5.03 -17.17 3.53
N ASP A 57 4.43 -16.67 4.60
CA ASP A 57 3.13 -17.11 5.07
C ASP A 57 2.06 -16.52 4.13
N GLU A 58 1.61 -17.34 3.19
CA GLU A 58 0.63 -16.97 2.16
C GLU A 58 -0.72 -16.55 2.74
N THR A 59 -1.11 -17.11 3.89
CA THR A 59 -2.36 -16.72 4.57
C THR A 59 -2.22 -15.31 5.16
N LEU A 60 -1.08 -15.03 5.80
CA LEU A 60 -0.78 -13.70 6.31
C LEU A 60 -0.63 -12.68 5.18
N ARG A 61 0.02 -13.06 4.07
CA ARG A 61 0.19 -12.21 2.87
C ARG A 61 -1.16 -11.77 2.33
N ARG A 62 -2.06 -12.73 2.04
CA ARG A 62 -3.42 -12.47 1.58
C ARG A 62 -4.19 -11.58 2.56
N ARG A 63 -4.06 -11.83 3.87
CA ARG A 63 -4.72 -11.01 4.89
C ARG A 63 -4.22 -9.56 4.88
N LEU A 64 -2.94 -9.33 4.63
CA LEU A 64 -2.36 -7.99 4.51
C LEU A 64 -2.83 -7.29 3.23
N GLU A 65 -2.85 -7.99 2.09
CA GLU A 65 -3.38 -7.48 0.82
C GLU A 65 -4.85 -7.06 0.96
N THR A 66 -5.71 -7.92 1.53
CA THR A 66 -7.12 -7.59 1.78
C THR A 66 -7.28 -6.38 2.72
N LYS A 67 -6.43 -6.28 3.76
CA LYS A 67 -6.43 -5.11 4.65
C LYS A 67 -6.03 -3.84 3.91
N LEU A 68 -5.09 -3.91 2.98
CA LEU A 68 -4.68 -2.79 2.17
C LEU A 68 -5.82 -2.34 1.23
N ILE A 69 -6.45 -3.27 0.50
CA ILE A 69 -7.60 -2.98 -0.38
C ILE A 69 -8.73 -2.30 0.41
N THR A 70 -9.13 -2.89 1.55
CA THR A 70 -10.21 -2.33 2.38
C THR A 70 -9.88 -0.95 2.95
N LYS A 71 -8.59 -0.65 3.16
CA LYS A 71 -8.14 0.68 3.58
C LYS A 71 -8.11 1.68 2.42
N ILE A 72 -7.68 1.28 1.23
CA ILE A 72 -7.70 2.12 0.02
C ILE A 72 -9.13 2.60 -0.25
N LEU A 73 -10.12 1.70 -0.24
CA LEU A 73 -11.53 2.04 -0.50
C LEU A 73 -12.16 2.97 0.55
N LYS A 74 -11.54 3.09 1.74
CA LYS A 74 -11.99 3.98 2.82
C LYS A 74 -11.12 5.23 2.95
N PHE A 75 -10.06 5.33 2.16
CA PHE A 75 -9.11 6.43 2.22
C PHE A 75 -9.70 7.66 1.53
N LYS A 76 -9.43 8.84 2.09
CA LYS A 76 -9.85 10.13 1.53
C LYS A 76 -8.59 10.93 1.19
N PRO A 77 -8.08 10.83 -0.05
CA PRO A 77 -6.89 11.57 -0.46
C PRO A 77 -7.22 13.07 -0.54
N VAL A 78 -6.32 13.91 -0.03
CA VAL A 78 -6.42 15.37 -0.14
C VAL A 78 -5.40 15.83 -1.18
N PRO A 79 -5.79 16.61 -2.20
CA PRO A 79 -4.86 17.11 -3.21
C PRO A 79 -3.82 18.04 -2.56
N TYR A 80 -2.60 18.04 -3.09
CA TYR A 80 -1.55 18.94 -2.61
C TYR A 80 -1.91 20.39 -2.96
N GLY A 81 -1.92 21.27 -1.96
CA GLY A 81 -2.10 22.73 -2.14
C GLY A 81 -3.44 23.33 -1.69
N THR A 82 -4.25 22.63 -0.90
CA THR A 82 -5.42 23.26 -0.26
C THR A 82 -4.98 23.95 1.04
N ASP A 83 -4.52 25.19 0.95
CA ASP A 83 -4.56 26.09 2.11
C ASP A 83 -6.04 26.29 2.47
N GLN A 84 -6.46 25.79 3.63
CA GLN A 84 -7.74 26.13 4.23
C GLN A 84 -7.63 27.52 4.86
N SER A 85 -7.55 28.54 4.02
CA SER A 85 -7.85 29.92 4.41
C SER A 85 -9.05 30.37 3.60
N GLU A 86 -10.08 30.85 4.31
CA GLU A 86 -11.42 31.23 3.81
C GLU A 86 -12.34 30.00 3.71
N GLU A 87 -13.33 29.80 4.59
CA GLU A 87 -14.46 30.70 4.85
C GLU A 87 -14.76 30.84 6.36
N SER A 88 -14.29 31.94 6.93
CA SER A 88 -15.03 32.65 7.98
C SER A 88 -15.63 33.87 7.31
N SER A 89 -16.88 33.78 6.83
CA SER A 89 -17.85 34.88 6.68
C SER A 89 -18.95 34.47 5.70
N ASN A 90 -20.12 34.09 6.23
CA ASN A 90 -21.36 34.86 6.08
C ASN A 90 -22.40 34.33 7.06
#